data_AF-A0A0C9Y6Q7-F1
#
_entry.id   AF-A0A0C9Y6Q7-F1
#
_cell.length_a   1.000
_cell.length_b   1.000
_cell.length_c   1.000
_cell.angle_alpha   90.00
_cell.angle_beta   90.00
_cell.angle_gamma   90.00
#
_symmetry.space_group_name_H-M   'P 1'
#
loop_
_entity.id
_entity.type
_entity.pdbx_description
1 polymer ?
#
loop_
_entity_poly.entity_id
_entity_poly.type
_entity_poly.pdbx_seq_one_letter_code
_entity_poly.pdbx_strand_id
1 'polypeptide(L)'
;MAKSDITHLLSKDSKLNATKRQCHLTNNLCLFCVKGGHSTKDHLKSTSHAAKACTAVAEALPAPPAEKADKAKATELPPHHGFNPKIDIKEGTSPPISTIYSLLPPELEALCTFIDKHLSYGFIKQSTSAHSAPVLFVKKKDGSLCLCVDY
;
A
#
# COMPACT_ATOMS: atom_id res chain seq x y z
N MET A 1 20.61 -26.66 28.61
CA MET A 1 21.36 -25.67 27.81
C MET A 1 20.68 -24.32 28.00
N ALA A 2 21.45 -23.32 28.40
CA ALA A 2 20.92 -22.02 28.83
C ALA A 2 20.20 -21.29 27.69
N LYS A 3 19.00 -20.78 27.95
CA LYS A 3 18.32 -19.83 27.07
C LYS A 3 19.05 -18.49 27.25
N SER A 4 19.74 -18.03 26.21
CA SER A 4 20.32 -16.69 26.21
C SER A 4 19.18 -15.68 26.25
N ASP A 5 19.16 -14.86 27.30
CA ASP A 5 18.17 -13.82 27.49
C ASP A 5 18.53 -12.63 26.60
N ILE A 6 17.88 -12.57 25.43
CA ILE A 6 18.21 -11.63 24.34
C ILE A 6 17.43 -10.31 24.46
N THR A 7 16.79 -10.08 25.61
CA THR A 7 15.90 -8.94 25.87
C THR A 7 16.61 -7.59 25.67
N HIS A 8 17.94 -7.54 25.84
CA HIS A 8 18.76 -6.35 25.58
C HIS A 8 18.88 -5.96 24.09
N LEU A 9 18.58 -6.85 23.14
CA LEU A 9 18.68 -6.56 21.69
C LEU A 9 17.37 -6.03 21.08
N LEU A 10 16.32 -5.87 21.89
CA LEU A 10 15.04 -5.34 21.43
C LEU A 10 15.03 -3.81 21.60
N SER A 11 15.37 -3.08 20.53
CA SER A 11 15.19 -1.63 20.49
C SER A 11 13.71 -1.25 20.64
N LYS A 12 13.44 -0.11 21.27
CA LYS A 12 12.08 0.42 21.60
C LYS A 12 11.25 0.82 20.38
N ASP A 13 11.89 0.99 19.23
CA ASP A 13 11.20 1.33 17.99
C ASP A 13 10.81 0.05 17.27
N SER A 14 9.50 -0.10 17.04
CA SER A 14 8.81 -1.24 16.41
C SER A 14 9.21 -1.51 14.94
N LYS A 15 10.38 -1.05 14.48
CA LYS A 15 10.90 -1.25 13.13
C LYS A 15 12.08 -2.25 13.15
N LEU A 16 11.90 -3.39 12.48
CA LEU A 16 12.93 -4.45 12.41
C LEU A 16 14.17 -3.96 11.63
N ASN A 17 15.29 -3.76 12.33
CA ASN A 17 16.58 -3.43 11.72
C ASN A 17 17.21 -4.63 10.98
N ALA A 18 18.20 -4.34 10.12
CA ALA A 18 18.85 -5.35 9.27
C ALA A 18 19.51 -6.49 10.07
N THR A 19 20.11 -6.17 11.23
CA THR A 19 20.74 -7.15 12.12
C THR A 19 19.72 -8.13 12.72
N LYS A 20 18.54 -7.64 13.07
CA LYS A 20 17.43 -8.45 13.58
C LYS A 20 16.87 -9.35 12.48
N ARG A 21 16.73 -8.84 11.24
CA ARG A 21 16.35 -9.66 10.07
C ARG A 21 17.38 -10.76 9.80
N GLN A 22 18.67 -10.45 9.89
CA GLN A 22 19.73 -11.45 9.73
C GLN A 22 19.67 -12.52 10.83
N CYS A 23 19.43 -12.13 12.08
CA CYS A 23 19.25 -13.07 13.20
C CYS A 23 18.04 -14.00 13.01
N HIS A 24 16.92 -13.49 12.47
CA HIS A 24 15.76 -14.32 12.14
C HIS A 24 16.07 -15.37 11.06
N LEU A 25 16.82 -14.98 10.03
CA LEU A 25 17.21 -15.86 8.92
C LEU A 25 18.23 -16.92 9.37
N THR A 26 19.22 -16.56 10.18
CA THR A 26 20.26 -17.51 10.63
C THR A 26 19.74 -18.52 11.64
N ASN A 27 18.65 -18.23 12.34
CA ASN A 27 18.08 -19.09 13.38
C ASN A 27 16.74 -19.75 12.99
N ASN A 28 16.30 -19.62 11.72
CA ASN A 28 15.01 -20.14 11.23
C ASN A 28 13.80 -19.73 12.11
N LEU A 29 13.75 -18.46 12.52
CA LEU A 29 12.69 -17.91 13.39
C LEU A 29 11.61 -17.17 12.57
N CYS A 30 10.33 -17.48 12.81
CA CYS A 30 9.21 -16.83 12.13
C CYS A 30 9.14 -15.32 12.43
N LEU A 31 8.97 -14.50 11.40
CA LEU A 31 8.93 -13.02 11.51
C LEU A 31 7.73 -12.50 12.31
N PHE A 32 6.62 -13.23 12.36
CA PHE A 32 5.38 -12.78 12.99
C PHE A 32 5.31 -13.08 14.49
N CYS A 33 5.94 -14.17 14.95
CA CYS A 33 5.80 -14.63 16.33
C CYS A 33 7.12 -14.97 17.04
N VAL A 34 8.28 -14.79 16.38
CA VAL A 34 9.63 -15.00 16.97
C VAL A 34 9.79 -16.41 17.59
N LYS A 35 9.13 -17.43 17.00
CA LYS A 35 9.28 -18.85 17.37
C LYS A 35 9.88 -19.61 16.20
N GLY A 36 10.75 -20.58 16.50
CA GLY A 36 11.37 -21.44 15.50
C GLY A 36 10.45 -22.60 15.09
N GLY A 37 10.72 -23.19 13.92
CA GLY A 37 10.20 -24.51 13.54
C GLY A 37 8.91 -24.57 12.71
N HIS A 38 8.41 -23.45 12.19
CA HIS A 38 7.27 -23.45 11.26
C HIS A 38 7.43 -22.40 10.15
N SER A 39 6.82 -22.65 9.00
CA SER A 39 6.88 -21.79 7.82
C SER A 39 5.77 -20.75 7.84
N THR A 40 5.93 -19.66 7.09
CA THR A 40 4.90 -18.60 6.96
C THR A 40 3.59 -19.12 6.34
N LYS A 41 3.61 -20.28 5.67
CA LYS A 41 2.42 -20.96 5.16
C LYS A 41 1.57 -21.61 6.25
N ASP A 42 2.16 -21.93 7.40
CA ASP A 42 1.46 -22.56 8.53
C ASP A 42 0.69 -21.53 9.37
N HIS A 43 0.87 -20.25 9.09
CA HIS A 43 0.15 -19.16 9.74
C HIS A 43 -1.05 -18.70 8.90
N LEU A 44 -2.05 -19.56 8.77
CA LEU A 44 -3.38 -19.13 8.35
C LEU A 44 -4.47 -19.92 9.07
N LYS A 45 -5.03 -19.29 10.12
CA LYS A 45 -6.47 -19.08 10.35
C LYS A 45 -6.71 -18.82 11.84
N SER A 46 -6.32 -17.64 12.32
CA SER A 46 -6.98 -17.07 13.49
C SER A 46 -8.15 -16.23 12.99
N THR A 47 -9.28 -16.88 12.79
CA THR A 47 -10.58 -16.20 12.76
C THR A 47 -10.81 -15.68 14.17
N SER A 48 -10.65 -14.37 14.38
CA SER A 48 -11.11 -13.76 15.62
C SER A 48 -12.64 -13.91 15.67
N HIS A 49 -13.13 -14.63 16.67
CA HIS A 49 -14.54 -14.56 17.08
C HIS A 49 -14.82 -13.16 17.63
N ALA A 50 -15.13 -12.21 16.74
CA ALA A 50 -15.65 -10.89 17.11
C ALA A 50 -16.60 -10.32 16.05
N ALA A 51 -17.31 -11.19 15.33
CA ALA A 51 -18.46 -10.79 14.53
C ALA A 51 -19.74 -11.28 15.22
N LYS A 52 -20.24 -10.50 16.19
CA LYS A 52 -21.62 -10.60 16.64
C LYS A 52 -22.16 -9.20 16.91
N ALA A 53 -23.32 -8.94 16.31
CA ALA A 53 -24.16 -7.74 16.36
C ALA A 53 -23.81 -6.63 15.36
N CYS A 54 -24.51 -6.65 14.22
CA CYS A 54 -25.28 -5.51 13.69
C CYS A 54 -26.37 -6.08 12.75
N THR A 55 -27.60 -6.15 13.25
CA THR A 55 -28.81 -6.49 12.50
C THR A 55 -29.60 -5.21 12.25
N ALA A 56 -30.00 -4.99 10.99
CA ALA A 56 -31.00 -4.03 10.48
C ALA A 56 -30.63 -2.53 10.60
N VAL A 57 -30.67 -1.69 9.57
CA VAL A 57 -31.47 -1.66 8.33
C VAL A 57 -30.59 -1.13 7.18
N ALA A 58 -30.55 -1.84 6.05
CA ALA A 58 -30.05 -1.30 4.78
C ALA A 58 -31.14 -1.50 3.72
N GLU A 59 -31.71 -0.39 3.26
CA GLU A 59 -32.46 -0.33 2.02
C GLU A 59 -31.51 -0.72 0.88
N ALA A 60 -31.92 -1.71 0.08
CA ALA A 60 -31.05 -2.36 -0.90
C ALA A 60 -30.76 -1.40 -2.07
N LEU A 61 -29.53 -0.91 -2.15
CA LEU A 61 -29.00 -0.36 -3.40
C LEU A 61 -28.94 -1.49 -4.45
N PRO A 62 -29.50 -1.30 -5.66
CA PRO A 62 -29.48 -2.31 -6.70
C PRO A 62 -28.05 -2.62 -7.12
N ALA A 63 -27.78 -3.92 -7.32
CA ALA A 63 -26.49 -4.41 -7.77
C ALA A 63 -26.07 -3.71 -9.07
N PRO A 64 -24.83 -3.19 -9.18
CA PRO A 64 -24.37 -2.58 -10.40
C PRO A 64 -24.32 -3.63 -11.52
N PRO A 65 -24.78 -3.29 -12.75
CA PRO A 65 -24.68 -4.20 -13.88
C PRO A 65 -23.21 -4.49 -14.17
N ALA A 66 -22.89 -5.75 -14.47
CA ALA A 66 -21.56 -6.19 -14.86
C ALA A 66 -21.21 -5.64 -16.25
N GLU A 67 -20.81 -4.37 -16.33
CA GLU A 67 -20.27 -3.76 -17.53
C GLU A 67 -18.83 -4.28 -17.75
N LYS A 68 -18.61 -4.94 -18.89
CA LYS A 68 -17.27 -5.42 -19.27
C LYS A 68 -16.41 -4.20 -19.61
N ALA A 69 -15.21 -4.12 -19.03
CA ALA A 69 -14.27 -3.03 -19.27
C ALA A 69 -13.81 -3.01 -20.74
N ASP A 70 -14.35 -2.07 -21.53
CA ASP A 70 -13.86 -1.74 -22.85
C ASP A 70 -12.60 -0.87 -22.72
N LYS A 71 -11.53 -1.18 -23.47
CA LYS A 71 -10.26 -0.44 -23.40
C LYS A 71 -10.43 1.03 -23.80
N ALA A 72 -11.41 1.35 -24.65
CA ALA A 72 -11.73 2.72 -25.04
C ALA A 72 -12.39 3.53 -23.91
N LYS A 73 -13.18 2.88 -23.03
CA LYS A 73 -13.75 3.54 -21.83
C LYS A 73 -12.73 3.76 -20.72
N ALA A 74 -11.58 3.08 -20.75
CA ALA A 74 -10.56 3.19 -19.71
C ALA A 74 -9.80 4.53 -19.70
N THR A 75 -10.07 5.42 -20.67
CA THR A 75 -9.50 6.78 -20.73
C THR A 75 -10.48 7.86 -20.28
N GLU A 76 -11.70 7.50 -19.89
CA GLU A 76 -12.72 8.42 -19.40
C GLU A 76 -12.97 8.19 -17.91
N LEU A 77 -13.14 9.27 -17.14
CA LEU A 77 -13.56 9.16 -15.75
C LEU A 77 -15.05 8.73 -15.72
N PRO A 78 -15.45 7.90 -14.73
CA PRO A 78 -16.86 7.63 -14.53
C PRO A 78 -17.61 8.95 -14.27
N PRO A 79 -18.91 9.03 -14.63
CA PRO A 79 -19.72 10.19 -14.34
C PRO A 79 -19.62 10.56 -12.85
N HIS A 80 -19.48 11.85 -12.56
CA HIS A 80 -19.42 12.32 -11.18
C HIS A 80 -20.72 11.94 -10.46
N HIS A 81 -20.59 11.19 -9.37
CA HIS A 81 -21.71 10.92 -8.48
C HIS A 81 -21.82 12.10 -7.51
N GLY A 82 -23.02 12.65 -7.31
CA GLY A 82 -23.26 13.89 -6.53
C GLY A 82 -22.83 13.88 -5.04
N PHE A 83 -22.12 12.85 -4.61
CA PHE A 83 -21.55 12.71 -3.27
C PHE A 83 -20.02 12.55 -3.35
N ASN A 84 -19.30 13.45 -2.68
CA ASN A 84 -17.86 13.33 -2.49
C ASN A 84 -17.58 12.91 -1.05
N PRO A 85 -17.04 11.70 -0.80
CA PRO A 85 -16.68 11.29 0.55
C PRO A 85 -15.57 12.20 1.10
N LYS A 86 -15.74 12.68 2.33
CA LYS A 86 -14.70 13.41 3.05
C LYS A 86 -13.68 12.41 3.59
N ILE A 87 -12.39 12.68 3.38
CA ILE A 87 -11.30 11.92 3.98
C ILE A 87 -10.80 12.73 5.17
N ASP A 88 -11.14 12.29 6.38
CA ASP A 88 -10.66 12.93 7.62
C ASP A 88 -9.26 12.42 7.98
N ILE A 89 -8.36 13.36 8.24
CA ILE A 89 -7.01 13.10 8.75
C ILE A 89 -7.08 13.08 10.28
N LYS A 90 -6.25 12.27 10.95
CA LYS A 90 -6.20 12.24 12.42
C LYS A 90 -5.87 13.63 12.97
N GLU A 91 -6.55 14.01 14.04
CA GLU A 91 -6.35 15.31 14.67
C GLU A 91 -4.89 15.52 15.09
N GLY A 92 -4.35 16.71 14.82
CA GLY A 92 -2.95 17.04 15.07
C GLY A 92 -1.94 16.42 14.09
N THR A 93 -2.39 15.70 13.05
CA THR A 93 -1.50 15.14 12.03
C THR A 93 -1.61 15.87 10.70
N SER A 94 -0.47 16.04 10.03
CA SER A 94 -0.33 16.59 8.68
C SER A 94 0.15 15.46 7.78
N PRO A 95 -0.26 15.40 6.50
CA PRO A 95 0.42 14.56 5.53
C PRO A 95 1.93 14.88 5.52
N PRO A 96 2.79 13.90 5.21
CA PRO A 96 4.21 14.16 5.09
C PRO A 96 4.51 15.02 3.86
N ILE A 97 5.61 15.76 3.91
CA ILE A 97 6.24 16.37 2.74
C ILE A 97 7.44 15.49 2.42
N SER A 98 7.36 14.74 1.32
CA SER A 98 8.44 13.83 0.92
C SER A 98 9.20 14.36 -0.29
N THR A 99 10.51 14.12 -0.32
CA THR A 99 11.31 14.28 -1.53
C THR A 99 11.07 13.12 -2.50
N ILE A 100 11.22 13.37 -3.79
CA ILE A 100 11.16 12.33 -4.82
C ILE A 100 12.45 11.50 -4.76
N TYR A 101 12.35 10.18 -4.95
CA TYR A 101 13.51 9.33 -5.12
C TYR A 101 14.30 9.71 -6.38
N SER A 102 15.60 9.41 -6.40
CA SER A 102 16.40 9.58 -7.61
C SER A 102 15.93 8.59 -8.67
N LEU A 103 15.52 9.10 -9.84
CA LEU A 103 15.04 8.30 -10.97
C LEU A 103 16.16 8.06 -11.98
N LEU A 104 16.23 6.85 -12.50
CA LEU A 104 17.07 6.55 -13.66
C LEU A 104 16.47 7.15 -14.95
N PRO A 105 17.26 7.38 -16.02
CA PRO A 105 16.73 7.90 -17.28
C PRO A 105 15.48 7.20 -17.84
N PRO A 106 15.41 5.84 -17.90
CA PRO A 106 14.20 5.16 -18.39
C PRO A 106 12.98 5.33 -17.45
N GLU A 107 13.22 5.50 -16.15
CA GLU A 107 12.16 5.75 -15.17
C GLU A 107 11.61 7.17 -15.31
N LEU A 108 12.48 8.14 -15.57
CA LEU A 108 12.09 9.53 -15.80
C LEU A 108 11.26 9.66 -17.09
N GLU A 109 11.65 8.99 -18.17
CA GLU A 109 10.87 8.94 -19.42
C GLU A 109 9.50 8.30 -19.20
N ALA A 110 9.45 7.18 -18.47
CA ALA A 110 8.21 6.53 -18.10
C ALA A 110 7.30 7.44 -17.24
N LEU A 111 7.89 8.21 -16.31
CA LEU A 111 7.16 9.17 -15.48
C LEU A 111 6.55 10.30 -16.31
N CYS A 112 7.33 10.92 -17.20
CA CYS A 112 6.83 11.99 -18.07
C CYS A 112 5.70 11.49 -18.96
N THR A 113 5.89 10.34 -19.60
CA THR A 113 4.87 9.69 -20.44
C THR A 113 3.59 9.39 -19.67
N PHE A 114 3.72 8.91 -18.42
CA PHE A 114 2.57 8.66 -17.55
C PHE A 114 1.82 9.96 -17.23
N ILE A 115 2.55 11.01 -16.84
CA ILE A 115 1.96 12.31 -16.48
C ILE A 115 1.20 12.90 -17.67
N ASP A 116 1.83 12.99 -18.84
CA ASP A 116 1.22 13.59 -20.03
C ASP A 116 -0.05 12.84 -20.45
N LYS A 117 0.02 11.50 -20.42
CA LYS A 117 -1.13 10.64 -20.73
C LYS A 117 -2.27 10.86 -19.74
N HIS A 118 -2.00 10.86 -18.43
CA HIS A 118 -3.04 11.01 -17.42
C HIS A 118 -3.57 12.45 -17.27
N LEU A 119 -2.78 13.46 -17.66
CA LEU A 119 -3.26 14.84 -17.85
C LEU A 119 -4.23 14.91 -19.02
N SER A 120 -3.92 14.26 -20.15
CA SER A 120 -4.80 14.24 -21.33
C SER A 120 -6.17 13.59 -21.04
N TYR A 121 -6.20 12.59 -20.15
CA TYR A 121 -7.43 11.94 -19.70
C TYR A 121 -8.18 12.70 -18.61
N GLY A 122 -7.56 13.73 -18.03
CA GLY A 122 -8.10 14.44 -16.87
C GLY A 122 -8.09 13.62 -15.57
N PHE A 123 -7.34 12.51 -15.51
CA PHE A 123 -7.24 11.66 -14.32
C PHE A 123 -6.41 12.31 -13.21
N ILE A 124 -5.44 13.14 -13.61
CA ILE A 124 -4.64 13.96 -12.70
C ILE A 124 -4.71 15.42 -13.14
N LYS A 125 -4.38 16.32 -12.22
CA LYS A 125 -4.26 17.76 -12.47
C LYS A 125 -3.11 18.32 -11.65
N GLN A 126 -2.60 19.47 -12.08
CA GLN A 126 -1.64 20.23 -11.27
C GLN A 126 -2.26 20.60 -9.92
N SER A 127 -1.45 20.51 -8.86
CA SER A 127 -1.86 20.78 -7.48
C SER A 127 -0.96 21.85 -6.88
N THR A 128 -1.52 22.66 -6.00
CA THR A 128 -0.80 23.67 -5.19
C THR A 128 -0.61 23.21 -3.75
N SER A 129 -0.79 21.92 -3.48
CA SER A 129 -0.61 21.31 -2.15
C SER A 129 0.82 21.49 -1.65
N ALA A 130 0.98 21.81 -0.37
CA ALA A 130 2.29 21.82 0.30
C ALA A 130 2.84 20.39 0.51
N HIS A 131 1.98 19.38 0.38
CA HIS A 131 2.29 17.97 0.61
C HIS A 131 2.55 17.22 -0.68
N SER A 132 3.50 16.28 -0.62
CA SER A 132 3.94 15.43 -1.72
C SER A 132 4.18 14.01 -1.21
N ALA A 133 3.99 13.04 -2.11
CA ALA A 133 4.36 11.64 -1.90
C ALA A 133 5.45 11.26 -2.91
N PRO A 134 6.41 10.37 -2.56
CA PRO A 134 7.42 9.93 -3.50
C PRO A 134 6.80 8.99 -4.54
N VAL A 135 7.41 8.98 -5.72
CA VAL A 135 7.10 8.01 -6.77
C VAL A 135 8.30 7.09 -6.94
N LEU A 136 8.02 5.81 -7.15
CA LEU A 136 9.02 4.78 -7.46
C LEU A 136 8.51 3.88 -8.58
N PHE A 137 9.44 3.24 -9.29
CA PHE A 137 9.11 2.28 -10.34
C PHE A 137 9.42 0.86 -9.90
N VAL A 138 8.47 -0.04 -10.15
CA VAL A 138 8.65 -1.48 -9.95
C VAL A 138 8.64 -2.18 -11.30
N LYS A 139 9.65 -3.00 -11.55
CA LYS A 139 9.70 -3.83 -12.75
C LYS A 139 8.72 -4.99 -12.60
N LYS A 140 7.77 -5.08 -13.53
CA LYS A 140 6.84 -6.21 -13.64
C LYS A 140 7.55 -7.44 -14.21
N LYS A 141 6.90 -8.59 -14.12
CA LYS A 141 7.42 -9.87 -14.67
C LYS A 141 7.69 -9.82 -16.17
N ASP A 142 6.91 -9.04 -16.90
CA ASP A 142 7.07 -8.81 -18.35
C ASP A 142 8.20 -7.83 -18.69
N GLY A 143 8.86 -7.27 -17.68
CA GLY A 143 9.95 -6.30 -17.83
C GLY A 143 9.49 -4.85 -17.95
N SER A 144 8.18 -4.58 -18.01
CA SER A 144 7.65 -3.22 -18.03
C SER A 144 7.76 -2.53 -16.66
N LEU A 145 7.77 -1.20 -16.67
CA LEU A 145 7.81 -0.40 -15.45
C LEU A 145 6.39 -0.07 -14.97
N CYS A 146 6.14 -0.26 -13.68
CA CYS A 146 4.91 0.16 -13.02
C CYS A 146 5.19 1.36 -12.13
N LEU A 147 4.48 2.46 -12.34
CA LEU A 147 4.51 3.61 -11.43
C LEU A 147 3.81 3.25 -10.12
N CYS A 148 4.47 3.50 -9.00
CA CYS A 148 3.95 3.31 -7.65
C CYS A 148 4.11 4.62 -6.86
N VAL A 149 3.06 5.03 -6.16
CA VAL A 149 3.09 6.17 -5.23
C VAL A 149 3.17 5.62 -3.81
N ASP A 150 4.12 6.13 -3.01
CA ASP A 150 4.36 5.72 -1.63
C ASP A 150 3.64 6.67 -0.66
N TYR A 151 2.37 6.36 -0.32
CA TYR A 151 1.53 7.17 0.57
C TYR A 151 1.72 6.85 2.05
#